data_AF-A0A838QG79-F1
#
_entry.id   AF-A0A838QG79-F1
#
_cell.length_a   1.000
_cell.length_b   1.000
_cell.length_c   1.000
_cell.angle_alpha   90.00
_cell.angle_beta   90.00
_cell.angle_gamma   90.00
#
_symmetry.space_group_name_H-M   'P 1'
#
loop_
_entity.id
_entity.type
_entity.pdbx_description
1 polymer ?
#
loop_
_entity_poly.entity_id
_entity_poly.type
_entity_poly.pdbx_seq_one_letter_code
_entity_poly.pdbx_strand_id
1 'polypeptide(L)'
;WEGRPQTASDVYALGCLLYDLITGSPPFDGSLPELMMAHLEQRPARPSWLAACPMELERIIMRALAKDPAQRPTMAELAASLCELANPAVLMAMAG
;
A
#
# COMPACT_ATOMS: atom_id res chain seq x y z
N TRP A 1 3.57 20.93 4.11
CA TRP A 1 2.98 20.13 5.20
C TRP A 1 2.49 21.08 6.28
N GLU A 2 1.18 21.14 6.53
CA GLU A 2 0.58 22.05 7.53
C GLU A 2 0.33 21.38 8.89
N GLY A 3 0.89 20.17 9.13
CA GLY A 3 0.77 19.48 10.42
C GLY A 3 -0.64 18.96 10.77
N ARG A 4 -1.58 18.94 9.82
CA ARG A 4 -2.93 18.39 10.03
C ARG A 4 -3.04 16.95 9.51
N PRO A 5 -3.46 15.98 10.34
CA PRO A 5 -3.82 14.65 9.87
C PRO A 5 -4.94 14.74 8.84
N GLN A 6 -4.80 14.02 7.72
CA GLN A 6 -5.83 13.92 6.70
C GLN A 6 -6.18 12.45 6.55
N THR A 7 -7.44 12.11 6.27
CA THR A 7 -7.84 10.70 6.07
C THR A 7 -6.98 10.00 5.00
N ALA A 8 -6.48 10.75 4.02
CA ALA A 8 -5.58 10.24 2.99
C ALA A 8 -4.15 9.91 3.52
N SER A 9 -3.69 10.51 4.62
CA SER A 9 -2.42 10.11 5.26
C SER A 9 -2.55 8.78 5.99
N ASP A 10 -3.72 8.51 6.58
CA ASP A 10 -3.97 7.22 7.25
C ASP A 10 -4.01 6.07 6.24
N VAL A 11 -4.63 6.30 5.07
CA VAL A 11 -4.61 5.34 3.94
C VAL A 11 -3.18 5.05 3.49
N TYR A 12 -2.33 6.08 3.40
CA TYR A 12 -0.93 5.91 3.01
C TYR A 12 -0.14 5.12 4.05
N ALA A 13 -0.32 5.43 5.34
CA ALA A 13 0.33 4.73 6.44
C ALA A 13 -0.07 3.25 6.48
N LEU A 14 -1.37 2.95 6.30
CA LEU A 14 -1.86 1.58 6.19
C LEU A 14 -1.29 0.88 4.95
N GLY A 15 -1.16 1.58 3.81
CA GLY A 15 -0.47 1.06 2.63
C GLY A 15 0.98 0.67 2.91
N CYS A 16 1.72 1.48 3.68
CA CYS A 16 3.09 1.18 4.09
C CYS A 16 3.14 -0.06 4.99
N LEU A 17 2.20 -0.17 5.94
CA LEU A 17 2.11 -1.32 6.82
C LEU A 17 1.79 -2.62 6.05
N LEU A 18 0.81 -2.58 5.14
CA LEU A 18 0.46 -3.73 4.30
C LEU A 18 1.64 -4.16 3.41
N TYR A 19 2.39 -3.19 2.88
CA TYR A 19 3.62 -3.47 2.13
C TYR A 19 4.63 -4.25 3.00
N ASP A 20 4.89 -3.76 4.21
CA ASP A 20 5.82 -4.38 5.15
C ASP A 20 5.39 -5.79 5.56
N LEU A 21 4.10 -5.98 5.88
CA LEU A 21 3.56 -7.29 6.23
C LEU A 21 3.70 -8.34 5.12
N ILE A 22 3.66 -7.92 3.85
CA ILE A 22 3.75 -8.82 2.69
C ILE A 22 5.20 -9.09 2.27
N THR A 23 6.03 -8.06 2.28
CA THR A 23 7.40 -8.13 1.77
C THR A 23 8.44 -8.41 2.86
N GLY A 24 8.07 -8.24 4.13
CA GLY A 24 8.96 -8.31 5.29
C GLY A 24 9.85 -7.09 5.46
N SER A 25 9.63 -6.01 4.71
CA SER A 25 10.37 -4.75 4.83
C SER A 25 9.53 -3.55 4.39
N PRO A 26 9.76 -2.34 4.93
CA PRO A 26 9.02 -1.15 4.52
C PRO A 26 9.26 -0.80 3.04
N PRO A 27 8.38 0.01 2.43
CA PRO A 27 8.49 0.38 1.01
C PRO A 27 9.74 1.20 0.66
N PHE A 28 10.37 1.82 1.66
CA PHE A 28 11.59 2.62 1.53
C PHE A 28 12.48 2.40 2.75
N ASP A 29 13.80 2.48 2.53
CA ASP A 29 14.85 2.44 3.54
C ASP A 29 15.84 3.60 3.32
N GLY A 30 16.82 3.73 4.23
CA GLY A 30 17.87 4.75 4.16
C GLY A 30 17.89 5.69 5.37
N SER A 31 18.70 6.74 5.27
CA SER A 31 18.78 7.79 6.27
C SER A 31 17.49 8.61 6.34
N LEU A 32 17.28 9.38 7.43
CA LEU A 32 16.07 10.18 7.60
C LEU A 32 15.82 11.15 6.41
N PRO A 33 16.82 11.88 5.87
CA PRO A 33 16.61 12.72 4.69
C PRO A 33 16.22 11.93 3.44
N GLU A 34 16.81 10.76 3.23
CA GLU A 34 16.49 9.88 2.08
C GLU A 34 15.07 9.35 2.19
N LEU A 35 14.66 8.88 3.38
CA LEU A 35 13.29 8.42 3.64
C LEU A 35 12.25 9.52 3.42
N MET A 36 12.52 10.74 3.88
CA MET A 36 11.62 11.88 3.66
C MET A 36 11.45 12.14 2.16
N MET A 37 12.54 12.14 1.39
CA MET A 37 12.50 12.31 -0.05
C MET A 37 11.78 11.14 -0.74
N ALA A 38 12.07 9.90 -0.33
CA ALA A 38 11.47 8.70 -0.89
C ALA A 38 9.94 8.68 -0.70
N HIS A 39 9.46 9.09 0.48
CA HIS A 39 8.02 9.20 0.72
C HIS A 39 7.35 10.29 -0.14
N LEU A 40 8.06 11.34 -0.55
CA LEU A 40 7.53 12.40 -1.43
C LEU A 40 7.56 12.01 -2.92
N GLU A 41 8.67 11.46 -3.39
CA GLU A 41 8.98 11.38 -4.83
C GLU A 41 9.08 9.94 -5.35
N GLN A 42 9.60 9.02 -4.55
CA GLN A 42 10.01 7.70 -5.04
C GLN A 42 8.85 6.71 -5.13
N ARG A 43 8.71 6.04 -6.27
CA ARG A 43 7.79 4.90 -6.40
C ARG A 43 8.41 3.67 -5.72
N PRO A 44 7.69 2.99 -4.80
CA PRO A 44 8.22 1.80 -4.14
C PRO A 44 8.33 0.64 -5.14
N ALA A 45 9.23 -0.31 -4.85
CA ALA A 45 9.32 -1.56 -5.61
C ALA A 45 8.00 -2.32 -5.53
N ARG A 46 7.65 -3.08 -6.57
CA ARG A 46 6.41 -3.87 -6.58
C ARG A 46 6.53 -5.02 -5.56
N PRO A 47 5.58 -5.21 -4.62
CA PRO A 47 5.60 -6.32 -3.66
C PRO A 47 5.86 -7.69 -4.28
N SER A 48 5.27 -7.97 -5.45
CA SER A 48 5.45 -9.23 -6.19
C SER A 48 6.89 -9.48 -6.67
N TRP A 49 7.74 -8.46 -6.69
CA TRP A 49 9.17 -8.62 -6.98
C TRP A 49 9.98 -9.09 -5.76
N LEU A 50 9.44 -8.92 -4.56
CA LEU A 50 10.13 -9.19 -3.30
C LEU A 50 9.58 -10.43 -2.58
N ALA A 51 8.28 -10.71 -2.72
CA ALA A 51 7.61 -11.84 -2.08
C ALA A 51 6.46 -12.37 -2.92
N ALA A 52 5.93 -13.54 -2.54
CA ALA A 52 4.70 -14.08 -3.13
C ALA A 52 3.51 -13.17 -2.76
N CYS A 53 3.12 -12.29 -3.68
CA CYS A 53 2.04 -11.34 -3.50
C CYS A 53 1.01 -11.48 -4.64
N PRO A 54 -0.28 -11.74 -4.34
CA PRO A 54 -1.34 -11.72 -5.34
C PRO A 54 -1.40 -10.37 -6.06
N MET A 55 -1.63 -10.37 -7.37
CA MET A 55 -1.63 -9.16 -8.19
C MET A 55 -2.67 -8.13 -7.71
N GLU A 56 -3.83 -8.59 -7.26
CA GLU A 56 -4.92 -7.77 -6.73
C GLU A 56 -4.49 -7.06 -5.44
N LEU A 57 -3.82 -7.78 -4.54
CA LEU A 57 -3.29 -7.19 -3.30
C LEU A 57 -2.21 -6.16 -3.60
N GLU A 58 -1.30 -6.46 -4.52
CA GLU A 58 -0.31 -5.50 -4.98
C GLU A 58 -0.95 -4.23 -5.53
N ARG A 59 -1.99 -4.34 -6.37
CA ARG A 59 -2.69 -3.16 -6.90
C ARG A 59 -3.30 -2.31 -5.77
N ILE A 60 -3.90 -2.95 -4.76
CA ILE A 60 -4.45 -2.26 -3.59
C ILE A 60 -3.35 -1.50 -2.83
N ILE A 61 -2.25 -2.18 -2.50
CA ILE A 61 -1.10 -1.60 -1.78
C ILE A 61 -0.51 -0.42 -2.57
N MET A 62 -0.23 -0.63 -3.86
CA MET A 62 0.40 0.40 -4.70
C MET A 62 -0.49 1.63 -4.91
N ARG A 63 -1.82 1.47 -4.92
CA ARG A 63 -2.77 2.60 -5.00
C ARG A 63 -2.84 3.38 -3.67
N ALA A 64 -2.80 2.69 -2.52
CA ALA A 64 -2.71 3.34 -1.21
C ALA A 64 -1.41 4.14 -1.05
N LEU A 65 -0.32 3.68 -1.67
CA LEU A 65 1.00 4.33 -1.68
C LEU A 65 1.16 5.43 -2.75
N ALA A 66 0.08 5.84 -3.42
CA ALA A 66 0.15 6.93 -4.40
C ALA A 66 0.67 8.23 -3.75
N LYS A 67 1.55 8.94 -4.45
CA LYS A 67 2.16 10.17 -3.94
C LYS A 67 1.16 11.30 -3.83
N ASP A 68 0.36 11.46 -4.88
CA ASP A 68 -0.80 12.35 -4.87
C ASP A 68 -1.89 11.78 -3.94
N PRO A 69 -2.25 12.47 -2.84
CA PRO A 69 -3.32 12.04 -1.95
C PRO A 69 -4.67 11.84 -2.64
N ALA A 70 -4.97 12.56 -3.73
CA ALA A 70 -6.23 12.45 -4.46
C ALA A 70 -6.36 11.14 -5.27
N GLN A 71 -5.23 10.46 -5.54
CA GLN A 71 -5.23 9.18 -6.25
C GLN A 71 -5.39 7.97 -5.31
N ARG A 72 -5.31 8.21 -3.99
CA ARG A 72 -5.50 7.18 -2.97
C ARG A 72 -6.99 6.84 -2.85
N PRO A 73 -7.34 5.57 -2.57
CA PRO A 73 -8.70 5.22 -2.24
C PRO A 73 -9.13 5.90 -0.93
N THR A 74 -10.44 6.01 -0.72
CA THR A 74 -10.93 6.29 0.64
C THR A 74 -10.66 5.08 1.56
N MET A 75 -10.67 5.29 2.88
CA MET A 75 -10.53 4.17 3.82
C MET A 75 -11.64 3.12 3.63
N ALA A 76 -12.87 3.55 3.29
CA ALA A 76 -13.98 2.65 3.00
C ALA A 76 -13.75 1.82 1.74
N GLU A 77 -13.23 2.42 0.66
CA GLU A 77 -12.87 1.72 -0.57
C GLU A 77 -11.73 0.72 -0.36
N LEU A 78 -10.72 1.11 0.44
CA LEU A 78 -9.61 0.24 0.80
C LEU A 78 -10.11 -0.97 1.59
N ALA A 79 -10.93 -0.75 2.63
CA ALA A 79 -11.52 -1.82 3.43
C ALA A 79 -12.39 -2.76 2.58
N ALA A 80 -13.25 -2.22 1.70
CA ALA A 80 -14.07 -3.03 0.80
C ALA A 80 -13.19 -3.91 -0.12
N SER A 81 -12.13 -3.33 -0.71
CA SER A 81 -11.22 -4.08 -1.59
C SER A 81 -10.50 -5.21 -0.86
N LEU A 82 -10.10 -4.99 0.40
CA LEU A 82 -9.45 -6.02 1.23
C LEU A 82 -10.44 -7.11 1.65
N CYS A 83 -11.67 -6.75 2.02
CA CYS A 83 -12.72 -7.71 2.37
C CYS A 83 -13.11 -8.60 1.19
N GLU A 84 -13.25 -8.03 -0.01
CA GLU A 84 -13.51 -8.80 -1.23
C GLU A 84 -12.37 -9.78 -1.50
N LEU A 85 -11.11 -9.34 -1.38
CA LEU A 85 -9.96 -10.22 -1.56
C LEU A 85 -9.89 -11.33 -0.51
N ALA A 86 -10.29 -11.06 0.73
CA ALA A 86 -10.28 -12.03 1.82
C ALA A 86 -11.45 -13.03 1.75
N ASN A 87 -12.42 -12.81 0.85
CA ASN A 87 -13.53 -13.74 0.65
C ASN A 87 -13.00 -15.11 0.18
N PRO A 88 -13.30 -16.22 0.88
CA PRO A 88 -12.79 -17.55 0.51
C PRO A 88 -13.08 -17.96 -0.93
N ALA A 89 -14.21 -17.52 -1.49
CA ALA A 89 -14.57 -17.78 -2.89
C ALA A 89 -13.61 -17.07 -3.86
N VAL A 90 -13.16 -15.86 -3.52
CA VAL A 90 -12.20 -15.08 -4.31
C VAL A 90 -10.80 -15.66 -4.15
N LEU A 91 -10.39 -15.99 -2.94
CA LEU A 91 -9.09 -16.63 -2.66
C LEU A 91 -8.93 -17.96 -3.42
N MET A 92 -9.99 -18.78 -3.48
CA MET A 92 -9.97 -20.03 -4.24
C MET A 92 -9.92 -19.81 -5.76
N ALA A 93 -10.56 -18.75 -6.27
CA ALA A 93 -10.52 -18.41 -7.70
C ALA A 93 -9.15 -17.87 -8.15
N MET A 94 -8.37 -17.28 -7.24
CA MET A 94 -7.01 -16.78 -7.52
C MET A 94 -5.92 -17.87 -7.43
N ALA A 95 -6.25 -19.04 -6.89
CA ALA A 95 -5.32 -20.15 -6.70
C ALA A 95 -5.32 -21.17 -7.86
N GLY A 96 -6.18 -20.98 -8.87
CA GLY A 96 -6.26 -21.80 -10.09
C GLY A 96 -5.71 -21.08 -11.30
#